data_AF-A0A6G3SGQ0-F1
#
_entry.id   AF-A0A6G3SGQ0-F1
#
_cell.length_a   1.000
_cell.length_b   1.000
_cell.length_c   1.000
_cell.angle_alpha   90.00
_cell.angle_beta   90.00
_cell.angle_gamma   90.00
#
_symmetry.space_group_name_H-M   'P 1'
#
loop_
_entity.id
_entity.type
_entity.pdbx_description
1 polymer ?
#
loop_
_entity_poly.entity_id
_entity_poly.type
_entity_poly.pdbx_seq_one_letter_code
_entity_poly.pdbx_strand_id
1 'polypeptide(L)'
;MHTPPPALLAALERRLDDLSGGGARTPYDRAEVTVLLVGDGSADAAVNAELLAAARMLWEGSGYAGVETAFVSGAAPDVPSGLDRCAALGARRVIVLPYGALSSDRWTAQAEGWADARPEVVVRC
;
A
#
# COMPACT_ATOMS: atom_id res chain seq x y z
N MET A 1 16.90 -13.61 7.79
CA MET A 1 16.06 -12.74 6.94
C MET A 1 14.79 -13.51 6.70
N HIS A 2 13.68 -13.11 7.33
CA HIS A 2 12.39 -13.77 7.08
C HIS A 2 11.85 -13.19 5.77
N THR A 3 11.74 -14.03 4.75
CA THR A 3 11.16 -13.62 3.47
C THR A 3 9.64 -13.67 3.61
N PRO A 4 8.90 -12.64 3.16
CA PRO A 4 7.45 -12.68 3.10
C PRO A 4 6.95 -13.96 2.41
N PRO A 5 5.92 -14.64 2.95
CA PRO A 5 5.39 -15.85 2.34
C PRO A 5 4.91 -15.58 0.90
N PRO A 6 5.29 -16.39 -0.11
CA PRO A 6 4.86 -16.17 -1.50
C PRO A 6 3.33 -16.12 -1.67
N ALA A 7 2.59 -16.90 -0.86
CA ALA A 7 1.13 -16.88 -0.86
C ALA A 7 0.55 -15.53 -0.43
N LEU A 8 1.23 -14.81 0.47
CA LEU A 8 0.82 -13.47 0.90
C LEU A 8 1.03 -12.45 -0.23
N LEU A 9 2.16 -12.51 -0.93
CA LEU A 9 2.40 -11.65 -2.10
C LEU A 9 1.36 -11.88 -3.20
N ALA A 10 1.06 -13.13 -3.53
CA ALA A 10 0.02 -13.46 -4.51
C ALA A 10 -1.38 -12.97 -4.07
N ALA A 11 -1.66 -12.97 -2.77
CA ALA A 11 -2.92 -12.43 -2.25
C ALA A 11 -2.99 -10.90 -2.39
N LEU A 12 -1.87 -10.19 -2.18
CA LEU A 12 -1.79 -8.74 -2.40
C LEU A 12 -1.99 -8.40 -3.89
N GLU A 13 -1.33 -9.13 -4.79
CA GLU A 13 -1.49 -8.94 -6.24
C GLU A 13 -2.94 -9.11 -6.69
N ARG A 14 -3.60 -10.18 -6.25
CA ARG A 14 -5.03 -10.39 -6.54
C ARG A 14 -5.89 -9.23 -6.03
N ARG A 15 -5.61 -8.74 -4.82
CA ARG A 15 -6.36 -7.62 -4.24
C ARG A 15 -6.12 -6.31 -5.00
N LEU A 16 -4.90 -6.06 -5.50
CA LEU A 16 -4.61 -4.92 -6.38
C LEU A 16 -5.40 -5.02 -7.69
N ASP A 17 -5.46 -6.20 -8.28
CA ASP A 17 -6.20 -6.45 -9.52
C ASP A 17 -7.70 -6.16 -9.34
N ASP A 18 -8.27 -6.58 -8.20
CA ASP A 18 -9.67 -6.29 -7.83
C ASP A 18 -9.90 -4.77 -7.66
N LEU A 19 -9.08 -4.09 -6.87
CA LEU A 19 -9.29 -2.68 -6.49
C LEU A 19 -9.12 -1.69 -7.62
N SER A 20 -8.36 -2.05 -8.65
CA SER A 20 -8.21 -1.19 -9.82
C SER A 20 -9.12 -1.56 -11.00
N GLY A 21 -10.16 -2.37 -10.76
CA GLY A 21 -11.38 -2.35 -11.59
C GLY A 21 -11.64 -3.57 -12.49
N GLY A 22 -11.00 -4.72 -12.26
CA GLY A 22 -11.45 -6.02 -12.79
C GLY A 22 -11.34 -6.27 -14.30
N GLY A 23 -10.64 -5.41 -15.07
CA GLY A 23 -10.39 -5.60 -16.51
C GLY A 23 -8.97 -6.09 -16.83
N ALA A 24 -8.77 -6.59 -18.05
CA ALA A 24 -7.42 -6.88 -18.57
C ALA A 24 -6.62 -5.57 -18.66
N ARG A 25 -5.60 -5.44 -17.80
CA ARG A 25 -4.81 -4.21 -17.73
C ARG A 25 -3.58 -4.26 -18.62
N THR A 26 -3.27 -3.09 -19.14
CA THR A 26 -2.01 -2.83 -19.80
C THR A 26 -0.94 -2.48 -18.75
N PRO A 27 0.35 -2.67 -19.07
CA PRO A 27 1.43 -2.13 -18.26
C PRO A 27 1.30 -0.62 -17.99
N TYR A 28 0.64 0.12 -18.88
CA TYR A 28 0.41 1.56 -18.74
C TYR A 28 -0.54 1.89 -17.58
N ASP A 29 -1.54 1.05 -17.32
CA ASP A 29 -2.50 1.25 -16.22
C ASP A 29 -1.82 1.12 -14.84
N ARG A 30 -0.79 0.27 -14.73
CA ARG A 30 -0.01 0.11 -13.50
C ARG A 30 0.95 1.29 -13.28
N ALA A 31 1.52 1.83 -14.35
CA ALA A 31 2.46 2.95 -14.30
C ALA A 31 1.85 4.26 -13.76
N GLU A 32 0.51 4.35 -13.67
CA GLU A 32 -0.20 5.48 -13.08
C GLU A 32 -0.59 5.25 -11.60
N VAL A 33 -0.32 4.07 -11.05
CA VAL A 33 -0.76 3.65 -9.71
C VAL A 33 0.43 3.54 -8.77
N THR A 34 0.36 4.26 -7.64
CA THR A 34 1.22 4.04 -6.48
C THR A 34 0.49 3.15 -5.47
N VAL A 35 1.18 2.18 -4.89
CA VAL A 35 0.63 1.33 -3.83
C VAL A 35 1.14 1.82 -2.48
N LEU A 36 0.26 1.92 -1.49
CA LEU A 36 0.64 2.11 -0.08
C LEU A 36 0.33 0.83 0.68
N LEU A 37 1.37 0.10 1.09
CA LEU A 37 1.23 -1.12 1.87
C LEU A 37 1.26 -0.80 3.37
N VAL A 38 0.22 -1.23 4.10
CA VAL A 38 -0.02 -0.85 5.50
C VAL A 38 0.16 -2.05 6.42
N GLY A 39 1.06 -1.96 7.40
CA GLY A 39 1.17 -2.92 8.51
C GLY A 39 0.51 -2.41 9.79
N ASP A 40 0.32 -3.25 10.81
CA ASP A 40 -0.18 -2.77 12.12
C ASP A 40 0.82 -1.82 12.77
N GLY A 41 2.10 -2.19 12.66
CA GLY A 41 3.26 -1.61 13.31
C GLY A 41 3.57 -2.29 14.64
N SER A 42 4.86 -2.48 14.89
CA SER A 42 5.36 -3.25 16.02
C SER A 42 6.54 -2.54 16.69
N ALA A 43 6.71 -2.75 17.99
CA ALA A 43 7.94 -2.38 18.69
C ALA A 43 9.13 -3.26 18.27
N ASP A 44 8.87 -4.46 17.74
CA ASP A 44 9.89 -5.31 17.15
C ASP A 44 10.18 -4.86 15.71
N ALA A 45 11.37 -4.31 15.50
CA ALA A 45 11.83 -3.83 14.20
C ALA A 45 11.91 -4.95 13.14
N ALA A 46 12.09 -6.21 13.55
CA ALA A 46 12.11 -7.33 12.62
C ALA A 46 10.75 -7.54 11.95
N VAL A 47 9.65 -7.38 12.71
CA VAL A 47 8.28 -7.47 12.20
C VAL A 47 8.00 -6.33 11.20
N ASN A 48 8.44 -5.11 11.52
CA ASN A 48 8.28 -3.97 10.60
C ASN A 48 9.10 -4.18 9.31
N ALA A 49 10.29 -4.78 9.40
CA ALA A 49 11.14 -5.04 8.24
C ALA A 49 10.51 -6.02 7.24
N GLU A 50 9.62 -6.92 7.68
CA GLU A 50 8.89 -7.82 6.79
C GLU A 50 7.95 -7.05 5.84
N LEU A 51 7.28 -6.00 6.33
CA LEU A 51 6.45 -5.12 5.49
C LEU A 51 7.29 -4.46 4.40
N LEU A 52 8.47 -3.95 4.76
CA LEU A 52 9.37 -3.28 3.81
C LEU A 52 9.92 -4.25 2.77
N ALA A 53 10.26 -5.48 3.19
CA ALA A 53 10.67 -6.53 2.27
C ALA A 53 9.54 -6.90 1.30
N ALA A 54 8.31 -7.04 1.80
CA ALA A 54 7.14 -7.34 0.97
C ALA A 54 6.85 -6.22 -0.04
N ALA A 55 6.91 -4.95 0.40
CA ALA A 55 6.74 -3.80 -0.48
C ALA A 55 7.79 -3.79 -1.61
N ARG A 56 9.06 -4.11 -1.28
CA ARG A 56 10.12 -4.20 -2.27
C ARG A 56 9.86 -5.31 -3.28
N MET A 57 9.50 -6.50 -2.81
CA MET A 57 9.19 -7.64 -3.69
C MET A 57 7.97 -7.38 -4.57
N LEU A 58 6.93 -6.74 -4.02
CA LEU A 58 5.74 -6.34 -4.76
C LEU A 58 6.06 -5.29 -5.84
N TRP A 59 7.03 -4.40 -5.60
CA TRP A 59 7.41 -3.40 -6.59
C TRP A 59 8.21 -3.99 -7.75
N GLU A 60 9.12 -4.92 -7.47
CA GLU A 60 10.05 -5.48 -8.46
C GLU A 60 9.33 -6.14 -9.64
N GLY A 61 9.52 -5.58 -10.85
CA GLY A 61 8.94 -6.12 -12.09
C GLY A 61 7.42 -5.93 -12.22
N SER A 62 6.76 -5.27 -11.26
CA SER A 62 5.29 -5.12 -11.23
C SER A 62 4.72 -4.13 -12.23
N GLY A 63 5.51 -3.10 -12.59
CA GLY A 63 5.09 -1.97 -13.43
C GLY A 63 4.34 -0.86 -12.68
N TYR A 64 4.18 -0.95 -11.35
CA TYR A 64 3.59 0.13 -10.56
C TYR A 64 4.49 1.37 -10.52
N ALA A 65 3.87 2.56 -10.44
CA ALA A 65 4.58 3.84 -10.33
C ALA A 65 5.48 3.89 -9.09
N GLY A 66 5.04 3.24 -8.00
CA GLY A 66 5.81 3.08 -6.78
C GLY A 66 5.06 2.21 -5.76
N VAL A 67 5.79 1.74 -4.75
CA VAL A 67 5.23 1.06 -3.58
C VAL A 67 5.85 1.69 -2.34
N GLU A 68 5.03 2.36 -1.54
CA GLU A 68 5.38 2.98 -0.26
C GLU A 68 4.82 2.14 0.89
N THR A 69 5.30 2.38 2.11
CA THR A 69 4.85 1.68 3.32
C THR A 69 4.37 2.65 4.39
N ALA A 70 3.39 2.20 5.19
CA ALA A 70 2.93 2.89 6.38
C ALA A 70 2.46 1.90 7.45
N PHE A 71 2.19 2.41 8.64
CA PHE A 71 1.69 1.63 9.76
C PHE A 71 0.42 2.23 10.34
N VAL A 72 -0.48 1.38 10.84
CA VAL A 72 -1.71 1.83 11.51
C VAL A 72 -1.38 2.52 12.83
N SER A 73 -0.40 1.98 13.56
CA SER A 73 0.06 2.48 14.86
C SER A 73 1.46 1.94 15.19
N GLY A 74 2.06 2.33 16.33
CA GLY A 74 3.25 1.66 16.90
C GLY A 74 4.58 1.81 16.14
N ALA A 75 4.55 2.22 14.87
CA ALA A 75 5.70 2.50 14.02
C ALA A 75 5.38 3.66 13.08
N ALA A 76 6.41 4.23 12.46
CA ALA A 76 6.30 5.33 11.52
C ALA A 76 6.78 4.90 10.12
N PRO A 77 6.26 5.50 9.05
CA PRO A 77 5.22 6.55 9.03
C PRO A 77 3.81 6.00 9.29
N ASP A 78 2.89 6.86 9.74
CA ASP A 78 1.46 6.52 9.80
C ASP A 78 0.80 6.57 8.40
N VAL A 79 -0.45 6.12 8.28
CA VAL A 79 -1.14 6.04 6.98
C VAL A 79 -1.27 7.41 6.31
N PRO A 80 -1.72 8.49 6.98
CA PRO A 80 -1.75 9.83 6.39
C PRO A 80 -0.37 10.32 5.93
N SER A 81 0.68 10.10 6.71
CA SER A 81 2.05 10.50 6.33
C SER A 81 2.57 9.70 5.12
N GLY A 82 2.22 8.41 5.04
CA GLY A 82 2.50 7.58 3.87
C GLY A 82 1.81 8.12 2.61
N LEU A 83 0.54 8.53 2.73
CA LEU A 83 -0.21 9.17 1.63
C LEU A 83 0.36 10.54 1.25
N ASP A 84 0.76 11.36 2.22
CA ASP A 84 1.44 12.63 1.96
C ASP A 84 2.73 12.40 1.16
N ARG A 85 3.50 11.36 1.50
CA ARG A 85 4.69 10.98 0.76
C ARG A 85 4.36 10.52 -0.67
N CYS A 86 3.34 9.69 -0.87
CA CYS A 86 2.86 9.31 -2.20
C CYS A 86 2.52 10.55 -3.04
N ALA A 87 1.75 11.49 -2.48
CA ALA A 87 1.35 12.73 -3.15
C ALA A 87 2.56 13.62 -3.48
N ALA A 88 3.50 13.77 -2.55
CA ALA A 88 4.74 14.52 -2.76
C ALA A 88 5.63 13.93 -3.87
N LEU A 89 5.56 12.61 -4.08
CA LEU A 89 6.22 11.91 -5.18
C LEU A 89 5.44 11.98 -6.50
N GLY A 90 4.29 12.67 -6.52
CA GLY A 90 3.49 12.91 -7.72
C GLY A 90 2.37 11.91 -7.96
N ALA A 91 2.05 11.04 -6.99
CA ALA A 91 0.96 10.08 -7.14
C ALA A 91 -0.38 10.80 -7.34
N ARG A 92 -1.10 10.40 -8.39
CA ARG A 92 -2.50 10.84 -8.65
C ARG A 92 -3.52 9.76 -8.34
N ARG A 93 -3.07 8.50 -8.26
CA ARG A 93 -3.87 7.34 -7.90
C ARG A 93 -3.09 6.51 -6.91
N VAL A 94 -3.66 6.29 -5.73
CA VAL A 94 -3.07 5.48 -4.67
C VAL A 94 -4.02 4.33 -4.32
N ILE A 95 -3.49 3.12 -4.26
CA ILE A 95 -4.21 1.97 -3.70
C ILE A 95 -3.58 1.61 -2.37
N VAL A 96 -4.38 1.61 -1.32
CA VAL A 96 -3.97 1.30 0.04
C VAL A 96 -4.34 -0.15 0.34
N LEU A 97 -3.37 -0.93 0.82
CA LEU A 97 -3.57 -2.35 1.10
C LEU A 97 -3.03 -2.76 2.46
N PRO A 98 -3.75 -3.60 3.22
CA PRO A 98 -3.23 -4.19 4.43
C PRO A 98 -2.22 -5.30 4.11
N TYR A 99 -1.14 -5.37 4.87
CA TYR A 99 -0.20 -6.48 4.91
C TYR A 99 -0.47 -7.34 6.15
N GLY A 100 -0.91 -8.57 5.93
CA GLY A 100 -1.28 -9.50 6.99
C GLY A 100 -2.73 -9.34 7.46
N ALA A 101 -3.03 -9.87 8.65
CA ALA A 101 -4.38 -9.93 9.19
C ALA A 101 -4.73 -8.64 9.96
N LEU A 102 -4.92 -7.53 9.23
CA LEU A 102 -5.41 -6.28 9.79
C LEU A 102 -6.94 -6.22 9.71
N SER A 103 -7.60 -5.76 10.79
CA SER A 103 -8.99 -5.36 10.69
C SER A 103 -9.10 -4.12 9.78
N SER A 104 -10.06 -4.15 8.85
CA SER A 104 -10.27 -3.11 7.83
C SER A 104 -10.42 -1.71 8.42
N ASP A 105 -11.04 -1.59 9.58
CA ASP A 105 -11.73 -0.36 9.97
C ASP A 105 -10.78 0.81 10.26
N ARG A 106 -9.56 0.55 10.76
CA ARG A 106 -8.67 1.65 11.21
C ARG A 106 -7.88 2.29 10.09
N TRP A 107 -7.26 1.50 9.21
CA TRP A 107 -6.44 2.06 8.14
C TRP A 107 -7.30 2.64 7.01
N THR A 108 -8.46 2.04 6.74
CA THR A 108 -9.43 2.59 5.78
C THR A 108 -9.93 3.95 6.24
N ALA A 109 -10.33 4.10 7.50
CA ALA A 109 -10.76 5.40 8.05
C ALA A 109 -9.66 6.47 7.99
N GLN A 110 -8.39 6.11 8.26
CA GLN A 110 -7.27 7.04 8.12
C GLN A 110 -7.04 7.47 6.67
N ALA A 111 -7.14 6.52 5.73
CA ALA A 111 -6.96 6.80 4.31
C ALA A 111 -8.10 7.65 3.74
N GLU A 112 -9.35 7.35 4.10
CA GLU A 112 -10.54 8.11 3.70
C GLU A 112 -10.48 9.55 4.25
N GLY A 113 -10.17 9.72 5.54
CA GLY A 113 -10.05 11.05 6.14
C GLY A 113 -8.94 11.90 5.50
N TRP A 114 -7.85 11.28 5.04
CA TRP A 114 -6.82 11.98 4.27
C TRP A 114 -7.29 12.34 2.86
N ALA A 115 -8.02 11.44 2.20
CA ALA A 115 -8.50 11.60 0.82
C ALA A 115 -9.60 12.66 0.69
N ASP A 116 -10.50 12.76 1.68
CA ASP A 116 -11.55 13.78 1.73
C ASP A 116 -10.97 15.21 1.70
N ALA A 117 -9.77 15.40 2.27
CA ALA A 117 -9.07 16.67 2.25
C ALA A 117 -8.28 16.94 0.96
N ARG A 118 -8.12 15.95 0.08
CA ARG A 118 -7.26 15.99 -1.13
C ARG A 118 -7.92 15.32 -2.33
N PRO A 119 -8.97 15.93 -2.91
CA PRO A 119 -9.71 15.36 -4.03
C PRO A 119 -8.87 15.19 -5.31
N GLU A 120 -7.69 15.80 -5.39
CA GLU A 120 -6.75 15.67 -6.51
C GLU A 120 -5.99 14.34 -6.55
N VAL A 121 -6.05 13.53 -5.48
CA VAL A 121 -5.47 12.19 -5.41
C VAL A 121 -6.59 11.18 -5.20
N VAL A 122 -6.77 10.28 -6.16
CA VAL A 122 -7.77 9.21 -6.03
C VAL A 122 -7.20 8.11 -5.15
N VAL A 123 -7.81 7.89 -3.98
CA VAL A 123 -7.42 6.82 -3.04
C VAL A 123 -8.46 5.69 -3.05
N ARG A 124 -8.00 4.44 -3.06
CA ARG A 124 -8.86 3.23 -2.96
C ARG A 124 -8.31 2.24 -1.92
N CYS A 125 -9.21 1.56 -1.21
CA CYS A 125 -8.93 0.58 -0.14
C CYS A 125 -9.65 -0.76 -0.43
#